data_AF-A0A257PDD3-F1
#
_entry.id   AF-A0A257PDD3-F1
#
_cell.length_a   1.000
_cell.length_b   1.000
_cell.length_c   1.000
_cell.angle_alpha   90.00
_cell.angle_beta   90.00
_cell.angle_gamma   90.00
#
_symmetry.space_group_name_H-M   'P 1'
#
loop_
_entity.id
_entity.type
_entity.pdbx_description
1 polymer ?
#
loop_
_entity_poly.entity_id
_entity_poly.type
_entity_poly.pdbx_seq_one_letter_code
_entity_poly.pdbx_strand_id
1 'polypeptide(L)'
;MRSHKVLYALMLAASLASFTGCAATERHDSTGQYIDDTAITTKVKAAIFNDPQLKLFEIKVVTFKGVVQLSGFVGTREEELRAVALA
;
A
#
# COMPACT_ATOMS: atom_id res chain seq x y z
N MET A 1 -28.63 12.31 -50.79
CA MET A 1 -27.19 12.62 -50.52
C MET A 1 -26.93 13.47 -49.27
N ARG A 2 -27.84 14.37 -48.84
CA ARG A 2 -27.71 15.13 -47.57
C ARG A 2 -27.96 14.29 -46.31
N SER A 3 -28.94 13.39 -46.33
CA SER A 3 -29.32 12.54 -45.19
C SER A 3 -28.25 11.53 -44.78
N HIS A 4 -27.56 10.90 -45.74
CA HIS A 4 -26.46 9.97 -45.44
C HIS A 4 -25.26 10.66 -44.79
N LYS A 5 -24.96 11.90 -45.17
CA LYS A 5 -23.88 12.70 -44.54
C LYS A 5 -24.18 13.00 -43.07
N VAL A 6 -25.45 13.28 -42.76
CA VAL A 6 -25.93 13.49 -41.37
C VAL A 6 -25.87 12.18 -40.58
N LEU A 7 -26.24 11.05 -41.19
CA LEU A 7 -26.18 9.73 -40.56
C LEU A 7 -24.73 9.31 -40.25
N TYR A 8 -23.80 9.53 -41.19
CA TYR A 8 -22.37 9.28 -40.99
C TYR A 8 -21.77 10.18 -39.92
N ALA A 9 -22.16 11.47 -39.89
CA ALA A 9 -21.70 12.39 -38.84
C ALA A 9 -22.16 11.96 -37.43
N LEU A 10 -23.38 11.42 -37.32
CA LEU A 10 -23.92 10.90 -36.06
C LEU A 10 -23.21 9.63 -35.59
N MET A 11 -22.92 8.69 -36.50
CA MET A 11 -22.14 7.49 -36.17
C MET A 11 -20.70 7.81 -35.77
N LEU A 12 -20.09 8.82 -36.41
CA LEU A 12 -18.71 9.24 -36.11
C LEU A 12 -18.62 9.99 -34.78
N ALA A 13 -19.67 10.70 -34.37
CA ALA A 13 -19.75 11.31 -33.04
C ALA A 13 -19.95 10.27 -31.93
N ALA A 14 -20.70 9.19 -32.19
CA ALA A 14 -20.97 8.14 -31.22
C ALA A 14 -19.73 7.31 -30.86
N SER A 15 -18.77 7.15 -31.78
CA SER A 15 -17.54 6.38 -31.50
C SER A 15 -16.59 7.10 -30.55
N LEU A 16 -16.59 8.43 -30.49
CA LEU A 16 -15.78 9.20 -29.54
C LEU A 16 -16.28 9.12 -28.09
N ALA A 17 -17.54 8.77 -27.86
CA ALA A 17 -18.10 8.65 -26.51
C ALA A 17 -17.75 7.34 -25.79
N SER A 18 -17.16 6.36 -26.50
CA SER A 18 -16.83 5.05 -25.93
C SER A 18 -15.47 5.02 -25.20
N PHE A 19 -14.73 6.13 -25.22
CA PHE A 19 -13.41 6.27 -24.58
C PHE A 19 -13.45 7.07 -23.27
N THR A 20 -14.56 7.01 -22.52
CA THR A 20 -14.54 7.40 -21.10
C THR A 20 -13.79 6.31 -20.32
N GLY A 21 -12.46 6.40 -20.36
CA GLY A 21 -11.55 5.51 -19.64
C GLY A 21 -11.80 5.57 -18.14
N CYS A 22 -11.55 4.45 -17.46
CA CYS A 22 -11.57 4.35 -16.00
C CYS A 22 -10.94 5.59 -15.37
N ALA A 23 -11.74 6.34 -14.59
CA ALA A 23 -11.17 7.24 -13.60
C ALA A 23 -10.30 6.37 -12.68
N ALA A 24 -8.99 6.51 -12.79
CA ALA A 24 -8.07 5.91 -11.84
C ALA A 24 -8.45 6.48 -10.48
N THR A 25 -8.96 5.64 -9.58
CA THR A 25 -9.21 6.03 -8.20
C THR A 25 -7.89 6.54 -7.64
N GLU A 26 -7.80 7.85 -7.36
CA GLU A 26 -6.71 8.39 -6.56
C GLU A 26 -6.72 7.63 -5.23
N ARG A 27 -5.70 6.79 -5.03
CA ARG A 27 -5.49 6.05 -3.80
C ARG A 27 -5.00 7.06 -2.77
N HIS A 28 -5.91 7.89 -2.29
CA HIS A 28 -5.66 8.85 -1.25
C HIS A 28 -5.45 8.05 0.03
N ASP A 29 -4.20 7.82 0.39
CA ASP A 29 -3.88 7.32 1.72
C ASP A 29 -4.44 8.35 2.70
N SER A 30 -5.53 7.98 3.38
CA SER A 30 -6.18 8.90 4.30
C SER A 30 -5.17 9.26 5.39
N THR A 31 -5.21 10.50 5.89
CA THR A 31 -4.40 10.91 7.04
C THR A 31 -4.59 9.95 8.22
N GLY A 32 -5.78 9.36 8.36
CA GLY A 32 -6.06 8.32 9.35
C GLY A 32 -5.22 7.05 9.15
N GLN A 33 -5.06 6.59 7.90
CA GLN A 33 -4.26 5.41 7.58
C GLN A 33 -2.77 5.62 7.90
N TYR A 34 -2.22 6.80 7.61
CA TYR A 34 -0.82 7.12 7.91
C TYR A 34 -0.55 7.21 9.42
N ILE A 35 -1.48 7.81 10.17
CA ILE A 35 -1.37 7.90 11.63
C ILE A 35 -1.45 6.50 12.25
N ASP A 36 -2.36 5.66 11.77
CA ASP A 36 -2.49 4.27 12.22
C ASP A 36 -1.23 3.45 11.93
N ASP A 37 -0.70 3.52 10.71
CA ASP A 37 0.55 2.86 10.31
C ASP A 37 1.74 3.32 11.16
N THR A 38 1.80 4.61 11.51
CA THR A 38 2.86 5.15 12.38
C THR A 38 2.73 4.62 13.81
N ALA A 39 1.50 4.52 14.33
CA ALA A 39 1.23 3.96 15.65
C ALA A 39 1.57 2.47 15.71
N ILE A 40 1.18 1.69 14.68
CA ILE A 40 1.55 0.27 14.55
C ILE A 40 3.08 0.14 14.49
N THR A 41 3.74 0.89 13.62
CA THR A 41 5.21 0.87 13.49
C THR A 41 5.90 1.15 14.82
N THR A 42 5.39 2.13 15.58
CA THR A 42 5.95 2.50 16.89
C THR A 42 5.75 1.40 17.92
N LYS A 43 4.58 0.75 17.95
CA LYS A 43 4.29 -0.39 18.85
C LYS A 43 5.23 -1.56 18.56
N VAL A 44 5.39 -1.95 17.30
CA VAL A 44 6.27 -3.06 16.91
C VAL A 44 7.73 -2.74 17.22
N LYS A 45 8.21 -1.52 16.93
CA LYS A 45 9.57 -1.09 17.33
C LYS A 45 9.78 -1.14 18.83
N ALA A 46 8.79 -0.72 19.63
CA ALA A 46 8.87 -0.78 21.07
C ALA A 46 8.90 -2.23 21.58
N ALA A 47 8.09 -3.13 20.99
CA ALA A 47 8.08 -4.53 21.33
C ALA A 47 9.45 -5.20 21.05
N ILE A 48 10.02 -4.95 19.88
CA ILE A 48 11.36 -5.44 19.50
C ILE A 48 12.45 -4.86 20.41
N PHE A 49 12.40 -3.57 20.72
CA PHE A 49 13.37 -2.91 21.59
C PHE A 49 13.34 -3.45 23.03
N ASN A 50 12.16 -3.83 23.51
CA ASN A 50 11.98 -4.39 24.85
C ASN A 50 12.31 -5.89 24.90
N ASP A 51 12.45 -6.57 23.77
CA ASP A 51 12.85 -7.97 23.75
C ASP A 51 14.39 -8.10 23.89
N PRO A 52 14.89 -8.72 24.97
CA PRO A 52 16.32 -8.80 25.23
C PRO A 52 17.09 -9.62 24.18
N GLN A 53 16.42 -10.52 23.44
CA GLN A 53 17.06 -11.29 22.37
C GLN A 53 17.18 -10.46 21.09
N LEU A 54 16.29 -9.48 20.86
CA LEU A 54 16.28 -8.70 19.61
C LEU A 54 16.92 -7.32 19.74
N LYS A 55 17.03 -6.78 20.95
CA LYS A 55 17.54 -5.41 21.21
C LYS A 55 18.93 -5.11 20.63
N LEU A 56 19.76 -6.13 20.41
CA LEU A 56 21.11 -5.97 19.86
C LEU A 56 21.15 -5.91 18.33
N PHE A 57 20.03 -6.19 17.66
CA PHE A 57 19.98 -6.29 16.19
C PHE A 57 19.34 -5.05 15.56
N GLU A 58 19.88 -4.67 14.40
CA GLU A 58 19.33 -3.59 13.59
C GLU A 58 18.13 -4.12 12.76
N ILE A 59 16.95 -4.15 13.39
CA ILE A 59 15.70 -4.51 12.72
C ILE A 59 14.95 -3.24 12.32
N LYS A 60 14.78 -3.04 11.02
CA LYS A 60 13.97 -1.96 10.44
C LYS A 60 12.52 -2.43 10.30
N VAL A 61 11.62 -1.67 10.93
CA VAL A 61 10.17 -1.85 10.87
C VAL A 61 9.54 -0.74 10.02
N VAL A 62 8.73 -1.13 9.05
CA VAL A 62 7.91 -0.23 8.23
C VAL A 62 6.50 -0.79 8.16
N THR A 63 5.48 0.04 8.39
CA THR A 63 4.07 -0.36 8.18
C THR A 63 3.51 0.41 7.01
N PHE A 64 2.78 -0.27 6.14
CA PHE A 64 2.06 0.36 5.04
C PHE A 64 0.70 -0.30 4.87
N LYS A 65 -0.36 0.50 5.01
CA LYS A 65 -1.76 0.07 4.92
C LYS A 65 -2.07 -1.09 5.88
N GLY A 66 -1.59 -1.01 7.12
CA GLY A 66 -1.75 -2.02 8.15
C GLY A 66 -0.88 -3.28 7.97
N VAL A 67 -0.05 -3.35 6.93
CA VAL A 67 0.88 -4.47 6.72
C VAL A 67 2.25 -4.08 7.27
N VAL A 68 2.73 -4.86 8.25
CA VAL A 68 4.06 -4.68 8.84
C VAL A 68 5.10 -5.42 8.02
N GLN A 69 6.15 -4.72 7.65
CA GLN A 69 7.34 -5.26 7.03
C GLN A 69 8.53 -5.13 7.98
N LEU A 70 9.16 -6.26 8.25
CA LEU A 70 10.42 -6.36 8.98
C LEU A 70 11.56 -6.60 7.99
N SER A 71 12.67 -5.91 8.18
CA SER A 71 13.90 -6.11 7.40
C SER A 71 15.12 -5.88 8.29
N GLY A 72 16.21 -6.60 8.03
CA GLY A 72 17.43 -6.52 8.83
C GLY A 72 18.11 -7.87 8.96
N PHE A 73 18.98 -7.99 9.96
CA PHE A 73 19.73 -9.22 10.24
C PHE A 73 19.44 -9.70 11.65
N VAL A 74 19.37 -11.01 11.81
CA VAL A 74 19.29 -11.72 13.10
C VAL A 74 20.32 -12.85 13.11
N GLY A 75 20.74 -13.28 14.30
CA GLY A 75 21.75 -14.32 14.47
C GLY A 75 21.19 -15.75 14.35
N THR A 76 19.91 -15.96 14.67
CA THR A 76 19.29 -17.29 14.68
C THR A 76 17.88 -17.30 14.09
N ARG A 77 17.40 -18.50 13.75
CA ARG A 77 16.02 -18.70 13.27
C ARG A 77 14.99 -18.45 14.38
N GLU A 78 15.34 -18.74 15.63
CA GLU A 78 14.50 -18.44 16.79
C GLU A 78 14.29 -16.92 16.95
N GLU A 79 15.34 -16.12 16.76
CA GLU A 79 15.24 -14.65 16.76
C GLU A 79 14.37 -14.12 15.61
N GLU A 80 14.48 -14.70 14.41
CA GLU A 80 13.60 -14.37 13.28
C GLU A 80 12.13 -14.60 13.64
N LEU A 81 11.80 -15.80 14.12
CA LEU A 81 10.43 -16.16 14.48
C LEU A 81 9.88 -15.29 15.61
N ARG A 82 10.72 -14.94 16.57
CA ARG A 82 10.37 -14.03 17.65
C ARG A 82 10.07 -12.62 17.13
N ALA A 83 10.89 -12.10 16.22
CA ALA A 83 10.67 -10.79 15.61
C ALA A 83 9.32 -10.75 14.86
N VAL A 84 8.99 -11.82 14.14
CA VAL A 84 7.69 -11.99 13.46
C VAL A 84 6.54 -12.06 14.46
N ALA A 85 6.72 -12.73 15.60
CA ALA A 85 5.67 -12.85 16.63
C ALA A 85 5.38 -11.54 17.38
N LEU A 86 6.29 -10.57 17.35
CA LEU A 86 6.15 -9.25 17.98
C LEU A 86 5.61 -8.18 17.02
N ALA A 87 5.51 -8.49 15.73
CA ALA A 87 4.93 -7.64 14.70
C ALA A 87 3.40 -7.76 14.67
#